data_AF-A0A6B0WXV4-F1
#
_entry.id   AF-A0A6B0WXV4-F1
#
_cell.length_a   1.000
_cell.length_b   1.000
_cell.length_c   1.000
_cell.angle_alpha   90.00
_cell.angle_beta   90.00
_cell.angle_gamma   90.00
#
_symmetry.space_group_name_H-M   'P 1'
#
loop_
_entity.id
_entity.type
_entity.pdbx_description
1 polymer ?
#
loop_
_entity_poly.entity_id
_entity_poly.type
_entity_poly.pdbx_seq_one_letter_code
_entity_poly.pdbx_strand_id
1 'polypeptide(L)'
;HPMPLVYSRKYKGIVDVSEDRMIASPPIGTLPSGRDIDRNINESVLGFKEEYELNEWDLMGTGDILILFTDGLVEHHRNGEFYAPHYLEQKLHEIKDLTAKEIFYAIKEDLIAFNTPDDDISYVVIKRH
;
A
#
# COMPACT_ATOMS: atom_id res chain seq x y z
N HIS A 1 8.43 4.52 4.15
CA HIS A 1 7.11 4.38 3.53
C HIS A 1 6.12 3.90 4.57
N PRO A 2 4.91 4.46 4.62
CA PRO A 2 3.89 4.04 5.59
C PRO A 2 3.47 2.59 5.34
N MET A 3 3.05 1.91 6.40
CA MET A 3 2.59 0.53 6.33
C MET A 3 1.28 0.46 5.53
N PRO A 4 1.10 -0.55 4.66
CA PRO A 4 -0.14 -0.69 3.93
C PRO A 4 -1.28 -1.11 4.84
N LEU A 5 -2.50 -0.74 4.46
CA LEU A 5 -3.72 -1.10 5.20
C LEU A 5 -4.41 -2.26 4.50
N VAL A 6 -4.75 -3.31 5.26
CA VAL A 6 -5.50 -4.45 4.74
C VAL A 6 -6.87 -4.49 5.41
N TYR A 7 -7.94 -4.28 4.64
CA TYR A 7 -9.29 -4.58 5.08
C TYR A 7 -9.59 -6.05 4.84
N SER A 8 -9.78 -6.81 5.92
CA SER A 8 -10.16 -8.21 5.84
C SER A 8 -11.67 -8.39 5.89
N ARG A 9 -12.23 -9.05 4.87
CA ARG A 9 -13.65 -9.42 4.82
C ARG A 9 -14.01 -10.37 5.96
N LYS A 10 -13.10 -11.29 6.31
CA LYS A 10 -13.30 -12.27 7.37
C LYS A 10 -13.45 -11.60 8.74
N TYR A 11 -12.61 -10.60 9.01
CA TYR A 11 -12.59 -9.87 10.29
C TYR A 11 -13.45 -8.60 10.28
N LYS A 12 -13.99 -8.22 9.11
CA LYS A 12 -14.85 -7.04 8.90
C LYS A 12 -14.21 -5.72 9.34
N GLY A 13 -12.91 -5.58 9.16
CA GLY A 13 -12.14 -4.41 9.57
C GLY A 13 -10.73 -4.42 9.00
N ILE A 14 -10.01 -3.34 9.24
CA ILE A 14 -8.59 -3.19 8.95
C ILE A 14 -7.81 -4.05 9.94
N VAL A 15 -6.93 -4.90 9.43
CA VAL A 15 -6.02 -5.73 10.22
C VAL A 15 -4.61 -5.16 10.15
N ASP A 16 -3.93 -5.15 11.30
CA ASP A 16 -2.52 -4.80 11.38
C ASP A 16 -1.67 -5.95 10.84
N VAL A 17 -0.76 -5.63 9.92
CA VAL A 17 0.12 -6.62 9.30
C VAL A 17 1.45 -6.57 10.04
N SER A 18 1.68 -7.55 10.92
CA SER A 18 2.87 -7.60 11.77
C SER A 18 4.17 -7.46 10.96
N GLU A 19 5.08 -6.61 11.45
CA GLU A 19 6.36 -6.25 10.79
C GLU A 19 7.21 -7.46 10.37
N ASP A 20 7.12 -8.58 11.11
CA ASP A 20 7.84 -9.83 10.84
C ASP A 20 7.48 -10.49 9.49
N ARG A 21 6.40 -10.05 8.84
CA ARG A 21 5.95 -10.58 7.54
C ARG A 21 6.27 -9.66 6.36
N MET A 22 6.97 -8.56 6.59
CA MET A 22 7.19 -7.51 5.58
C MET A 22 8.66 -7.12 5.50
N ILE A 23 9.42 -7.80 4.64
CA ILE A 23 10.73 -7.31 4.24
C ILE A 23 10.53 -6.19 3.21
N ALA A 24 10.59 -4.94 3.66
CA ALA A 24 10.58 -3.77 2.78
C ALA A 24 11.90 -3.71 2.00
N SER A 25 11.83 -3.86 0.67
CA SER A 25 12.99 -3.72 -0.22
C SER A 25 13.07 -2.29 -0.76
N PRO A 26 14.29 -1.71 -0.91
CA PRO A 26 14.47 -0.36 -1.46
C PRO A 26 13.91 -0.23 -2.89
N PRO A 27 13.56 1.00 -3.31
CA PRO A 27 12.86 1.26 -4.57
C PRO A 27 13.61 0.72 -5.78
N ILE A 28 12.89 0.01 -6.64
CA ILE A 28 13.38 -0.48 -7.93
C ILE A 28 13.62 0.74 -8.83
N GLY A 29 14.87 0.97 -9.24
CA GLY A 29 15.18 1.97 -10.26
C GLY A 29 16.52 2.69 -10.16
N THR A 30 17.31 2.53 -9.08
CA THR A 30 18.59 3.26 -8.94
C THR A 30 19.83 2.45 -9.32
N LEU A 31 19.70 1.15 -9.60
CA LEU A 31 20.85 0.27 -9.91
C LEU A 31 20.53 -0.63 -11.11
N PRO A 32 21.43 -0.71 -12.11
CA PRO A 32 21.26 -1.58 -13.24
C PRO A 32 21.14 -3.04 -12.78
N SER A 33 20.22 -3.79 -13.38
CA SER A 33 20.08 -5.22 -13.14
C SER A 33 21.31 -5.94 -13.69
N GLY A 34 21.91 -6.83 -12.88
CA GLY A 34 23.13 -7.57 -13.22
C GLY A 34 22.99 -8.60 -14.35
N ARG A 35 22.01 -8.45 -15.24
CA ARG A 35 21.84 -9.33 -16.41
C ARG A 35 22.62 -8.87 -17.65
N ASP A 36 23.25 -7.69 -17.63
CA ASP A 36 24.07 -7.17 -18.72
C ASP A 36 25.40 -6.58 -18.23
N ILE A 37 26.26 -7.38 -17.60
CA ILE A 37 27.61 -6.91 -17.26
C ILE A 37 28.66 -7.83 -17.86
N ASP A 38 29.25 -7.34 -18.96
CA ASP A 38 30.52 -7.80 -19.51
C ASP A 38 31.60 -7.72 -18.41
N ARG A 39 32.17 -8.87 -18.08
CA ARG A 39 32.64 -9.19 -16.72
C ARG A 39 34.00 -8.62 -16.32
N ASN A 40 34.50 -7.54 -16.93
CA ASN A 40 35.93 -7.26 -16.86
C ASN A 40 36.41 -5.85 -16.50
N ILE A 41 35.56 -4.88 -16.09
CA ILE A 41 36.08 -3.51 -15.81
C ILE A 41 35.43 -2.74 -14.64
N ASN A 42 34.81 -3.37 -13.63
CA ASN A 42 34.40 -2.59 -12.45
C ASN A 42 34.45 -3.41 -11.15
N GLU A 43 35.43 -3.09 -10.29
CA GLU A 43 35.36 -3.40 -8.86
C GLU A 43 34.30 -2.49 -8.23
N SER A 44 33.04 -2.95 -8.21
CA SER A 44 31.99 -2.34 -7.39
C SER A 44 32.18 -2.75 -5.93
N VAL A 45 32.41 -1.75 -5.07
CA VAL A 45 32.54 -1.89 -3.60
C VAL A 45 31.21 -2.22 -2.91
N LEU A 46 30.08 -2.19 -3.63
CA LEU A 46 28.83 -2.75 -3.12
C LEU A 46 28.65 -4.16 -3.66
N GLY A 47 28.68 -5.13 -2.73
CA GLY A 47 28.48 -6.55 -2.98
C GLY A 47 27.30 -6.83 -3.89
N PHE A 48 27.46 -7.87 -4.69
CA PHE A 48 26.44 -8.41 -5.59
C PHE A 48 25.13 -8.65 -4.82
N LYS A 49 24.03 -8.13 -5.34
CA LYS A 49 22.69 -8.19 -4.74
C LYS A 49 22.18 -9.63 -4.75
N GLU A 50 21.83 -10.14 -3.57
CA GLU A 50 21.16 -11.42 -3.38
C GLU A 50 19.82 -11.47 -4.13
N GLU A 51 19.39 -12.67 -4.50
CA GLU A 51 18.22 -12.93 -5.31
C GLU A 51 16.97 -12.24 -4.74
N TYR A 52 16.15 -11.69 -5.63
CA TYR A 52 14.86 -11.13 -5.28
C TYR A 52 13.98 -12.26 -4.71
N GLU A 53 13.91 -12.36 -3.38
CA GLU A 53 12.89 -13.19 -2.76
C GLU A 53 11.52 -12.56 -3.05
N LEU A 54 10.76 -13.23 -3.90
CA LEU A 54 9.34 -13.01 -4.05
C LEU A 54 8.70 -13.20 -2.67
N ASN A 55 8.42 -12.11 -1.97
CA ASN A 55 7.55 -12.17 -0.79
C ASN A 55 6.17 -12.65 -1.29
N GLU A 56 5.87 -13.94 -1.15
CA GLU A 56 4.51 -14.46 -1.31
C GLU A 56 3.69 -14.03 -0.11
N TRP A 57 2.80 -13.06 -0.32
CA TRP A 57 1.91 -12.55 0.72
C TRP A 57 0.66 -13.43 0.76
N ASP A 58 0.65 -14.48 1.59
CA ASP A 58 -0.60 -15.20 1.93
C ASP A 58 -1.39 -14.41 2.99
N LEU A 59 -1.59 -13.13 2.70
CA LEU A 59 -2.07 -12.11 3.64
C LEU A 59 -3.53 -11.73 3.35
N MET A 60 -4.02 -12.04 2.15
CA MET A 60 -5.33 -11.64 1.67
C MET A 60 -6.19 -12.85 1.36
N GLY A 61 -7.30 -13.00 2.09
CA GLY A 61 -8.36 -13.93 1.72
C GLY A 61 -9.19 -13.42 0.53
N THR A 62 -10.02 -14.28 -0.04
CA THR A 62 -11.01 -13.88 -1.06
C THR A 62 -11.90 -12.76 -0.54
N GLY A 63 -11.94 -11.66 -1.29
CA GLY A 63 -12.71 -10.46 -0.98
C GLY A 63 -12.01 -9.46 -0.07
N ASP A 64 -10.76 -9.71 0.33
CA ASP A 64 -9.96 -8.74 1.08
C ASP A 64 -9.46 -7.60 0.18
N ILE A 65 -9.22 -6.45 0.79
CA ILE A 65 -8.83 -5.22 0.10
C ILE A 65 -7.52 -4.72 0.72
N LEU A 66 -6.50 -4.54 -0.10
CA LEU A 66 -5.21 -3.97 0.27
C LEU A 66 -5.12 -2.55 -0.29
N ILE A 67 -4.76 -1.60 0.58
CA ILE A 67 -4.55 -0.20 0.23
C ILE A 67 -3.08 0.13 0.50
N LEU A 68 -2.38 0.51 -0.57
CA LEU A 68 -1.04 1.08 -0.50
C LEU A 68 -1.19 2.60 -0.63
N PHE A 69 -0.53 3.39 0.21
CA PHE A 69 -0.68 4.84 0.21
C PHE A 69 0.60 5.57 0.60
N THR A 70 0.64 6.88 0.34
CA THR A 70 1.63 7.79 0.90
C THR A 70 1.13 8.39 2.21
N ASP A 71 2.06 8.90 3.03
CA ASP A 71 1.80 9.57 4.30
C ASP A 71 0.69 10.63 4.22
N GLY A 72 0.58 11.35 3.10
CA GLY A 72 -0.52 12.30 2.85
C GLY A 72 -1.93 11.75 3.09
N LEU A 73 -2.18 10.44 2.91
CA LEU A 73 -3.50 9.84 3.22
C LEU A 73 -3.78 9.77 4.73
N VAL A 74 -2.75 9.48 5.53
CA VAL A 74 -2.87 9.33 6.99
C VAL A 74 -2.85 10.69 7.68
N GLU A 75 -2.11 11.64 7.11
CA GLU A 75 -2.05 13.02 7.61
C GLU A 75 -3.29 13.83 7.23
N HIS A 76 -4.12 13.35 6.30
CA HIS A 76 -5.39 13.99 5.93
C HIS A 76 -6.33 14.03 7.14
N HIS A 77 -6.70 15.24 7.56
CA HIS A 77 -7.48 15.46 8.77
C HIS A 77 -8.50 16.58 8.59
N ARG A 78 -9.53 16.57 9.43
CA ARG A 78 -10.52 17.64 9.57
C ARG A 78 -10.66 18.00 11.03
N ASN A 79 -10.44 19.27 11.39
CA ASN A 79 -10.62 19.77 12.76
C ASN A 79 -9.91 18.93 13.84
N GLY A 80 -8.76 18.34 13.50
CA GLY A 80 -7.98 17.47 14.40
C GLY A 80 -8.34 15.99 14.38
N GLU A 81 -9.31 15.55 13.57
CA GLU A 81 -9.63 14.14 13.36
C GLU A 81 -9.04 13.61 12.05
N PHE A 82 -8.29 12.52 12.11
CA PHE A 82 -7.65 11.89 10.95
C PHE A 82 -8.63 11.03 10.14
N TYR A 83 -8.49 11.04 8.82
CA TYR A 83 -9.30 10.22 7.91
C TYR A 83 -9.00 8.71 8.07
N ALA A 84 -7.72 8.34 8.11
CA ALA A 84 -7.28 6.98 8.36
C ALA A 84 -6.83 6.78 9.82
N PRO A 85 -7.03 5.59 10.42
CA PRO A 85 -7.65 4.41 9.84
C PRO A 85 -9.19 4.38 9.96
N HIS A 86 -9.78 5.13 10.90
CA HIS A 86 -11.17 4.89 11.33
C HIS A 86 -12.25 5.26 10.28
N TYR A 87 -12.21 6.46 9.68
CA TYR A 87 -13.22 6.83 8.66
C TYR A 87 -13.05 5.99 7.40
N LEU A 88 -11.80 5.76 7.00
CA LEU A 88 -11.49 4.88 5.88
C LEU A 88 -12.01 3.45 6.10
N GLU A 89 -11.86 2.88 7.31
CA GLU A 89 -12.40 1.56 7.65
C GLU A 89 -13.91 1.51 7.52
N GLN A 90 -14.62 2.51 8.09
CA GLN A 90 -16.07 2.60 7.98
C GLN A 90 -16.52 2.66 6.52
N LYS A 91 -15.84 3.49 5.73
CA LYS A 91 -16.12 3.61 4.30
C LYS A 91 -15.90 2.28 3.58
N LEU A 92 -14.76 1.61 3.83
CA LEU A 92 -14.44 0.31 3.26
C LEU A 92 -15.49 -0.74 3.61
N HIS A 93 -16.01 -0.72 4.84
CA HIS A 93 -17.07 -1.62 5.26
C HIS A 93 -18.33 -1.47 4.39
N GLU A 94 -18.71 -0.25 4.02
CA GLU A 94 -19.88 0.04 3.19
C GLU A 94 -19.67 -0.41 1.74
N ILE A 95 -18.48 -0.16 1.18
CA ILE A 95 -18.18 -0.35 -0.25
C ILE A 95 -17.45 -1.66 -0.57
N LYS A 96 -17.21 -2.54 0.42
CA LYS A 96 -16.40 -3.76 0.30
C LYS A 96 -16.80 -4.70 -0.84
N ASP A 97 -18.07 -4.67 -1.26
CA ASP A 97 -18.61 -5.55 -2.29
C ASP A 97 -18.38 -5.01 -3.71
N LEU A 98 -17.99 -3.75 -3.86
CA LEU A 98 -17.70 -3.11 -5.15
C LEU A 98 -16.38 -3.61 -5.78
N THR A 99 -16.18 -3.35 -7.07
CA THR A 99 -14.90 -3.62 -7.75
C THR A 99 -13.78 -2.73 -7.21
N ALA A 100 -12.51 -3.12 -7.40
CA ALA A 100 -11.37 -2.30 -6.96
C ALA A 100 -11.42 -0.86 -7.53
N LYS A 101 -11.87 -0.71 -8.78
CA LYS A 101 -12.05 0.58 -9.43
C LYS A 101 -13.13 1.42 -8.74
N GLU A 102 -14.28 0.83 -8.46
CA GLU A 102 -15.37 1.53 -7.78
C GLU A 102 -15.00 1.89 -6.34
N ILE A 103 -14.29 1.01 -5.64
CA ILE A 103 -13.74 1.28 -4.31
C ILE A 103 -12.79 2.49 -4.37
N PHE A 104 -11.90 2.54 -5.35
CA PHE A 104 -10.99 3.67 -5.54
C PHE A 104 -11.74 5.00 -5.67
N TYR A 105 -12.75 5.06 -6.55
CA TYR A 105 -13.53 6.30 -6.74
C TYR A 105 -14.36 6.66 -5.50
N ALA A 106 -14.96 5.67 -4.84
CA ALA A 106 -15.72 5.90 -3.63
C ALA A 106 -14.85 6.44 -2.48
N ILE A 107 -13.62 5.95 -2.32
CA ILE A 107 -12.65 6.52 -1.36
C ILE A 107 -12.29 7.95 -1.78
N LYS A 108 -12.06 8.20 -3.08
CA LYS A 108 -11.68 9.54 -3.57
C LYS A 108 -12.75 10.57 -3.25
N GLU A 109 -14.01 10.26 -3.55
CA GLU A 109 -15.15 11.13 -3.30
C GLU A 109 -15.33 11.36 -1.79
N ASP A 110 -15.19 10.31 -0.99
CA ASP A 110 -15.30 10.37 0.46
C ASP A 110 -14.20 11.23 1.09
N LEU A 111 -12.96 11.11 0.59
CA LEU A 111 -11.82 11.90 1.03
C LEU A 111 -12.03 13.40 0.78
N ILE A 112 -12.49 13.76 -0.43
CA ILE A 112 -12.77 15.14 -0.81
C ILE A 112 -13.96 15.69 0.01
N ALA A 113 -14.98 14.87 0.26
CA ALA A 113 -16.11 15.25 1.10
C ALA A 113 -15.72 15.38 2.58
N PHE A 114 -14.72 14.61 3.03
CA PHE A 114 -14.20 14.67 4.39
C PHE A 114 -13.51 16.00 4.66
N ASN A 115 -12.55 16.39 3.80
CA ASN A 115 -11.92 17.71 3.81
C ASN A 115 -11.21 17.98 2.46
N THR A 116 -10.98 19.25 2.13
CA THR A 116 -10.11 19.60 1.00
C THR A 116 -8.68 19.14 1.32
N PRO A 117 -8.01 18.37 0.44
CA PRO A 117 -6.61 17.97 0.65
C PRO A 117 -5.68 19.19 0.64
N ASP A 118 -4.85 19.32 1.68
CA ASP A 118 -3.79 20.33 1.74
C ASP A 118 -2.48 19.85 1.09
N ASP A 119 -2.33 18.54 0.85
CA ASP A 119 -1.15 17.88 0.26
C ASP A 119 -1.54 16.84 -0.81
N ASP A 120 -0.55 16.37 -1.57
CA ASP A 120 -0.72 15.35 -2.61
C ASP A 120 -0.98 13.95 -2.00
N ILE A 121 -2.18 13.42 -2.23
CA ILE A 121 -2.59 12.12 -1.71
C ILE A 121 -2.51 11.07 -2.82
N SER A 122 -1.67 10.05 -2.62
CA SER A 122 -1.53 8.91 -3.53
C SER A 122 -1.90 7.61 -2.84
N TYR A 123 -2.77 6.82 -3.46
CA TYR A 123 -3.10 5.47 -3.00
C TYR A 123 -3.48 4.52 -4.14
N VAL A 124 -3.30 3.23 -3.90
CA VAL A 124 -3.62 2.12 -4.81
C VAL A 124 -4.54 1.15 -4.09
N VAL A 125 -5.57 0.68 -4.78
CA VAL A 125 -6.53 -0.32 -4.27
C VAL A 125 -6.32 -1.63 -5.00
N ILE A 126 -6.07 -2.70 -4.24
CA ILE A 126 -5.96 -4.07 -4.75
C ILE A 126 -7.05 -4.88 -4.05
N LYS A 127 -7.90 -5.56 -4.82
CA LYS A 127 -8.94 -6.46 -4.29
C LYS A 127 -8.64 -7.89 -4.70
N ARG A 128 -8.61 -8.80 -3.73
CA ARG A 128 -8.44 -10.23 -4.01
C ARG A 128 -9.80 -10.83 -4.38
N HIS A 129 -9.87 -11.47 -5.54
CA HIS A 129 -10.98 -12.35 -5.92
C HIS A 129 -10.70 -13.76 -5.46
#